data_AF-A0A2J6WR13-F1
#
_entry.id   AF-A0A2J6WR13-F1
#
_cell.length_a   1.000
_cell.length_b   1.000
_cell.length_c   1.000
_cell.angle_alpha   90.00
_cell.angle_beta   90.00
_cell.angle_gamma   90.00
#
_symmetry.space_group_name_H-M   'P 1'
#
loop_
_entity.id
_entity.type
_entity.pdbx_description
1 polymer ?
#
loop_
_entity_poly.entity_id
_entity_poly.type
_entity_poly.pdbx_seq_one_letter_code
_entity_poly.pdbx_strand_id
1 'polypeptide(L)'
;MDKFYAGSIFEIEDKRCETKKLVVLVRSIITKEHFYLISFSSFEPWSERVVTIDNKFERAWITLDEVKYLAETDYIRYVGDVNSYKEGIASVIKENKPKVA
;
A
#
# COMPACT_ATOMS: atom_id res chain seq x y z
N MET A 1 10.87 -10.43 -12.72
CA MET A 1 10.69 -9.07 -12.16
C MET A 1 9.34 -9.05 -11.49
N ASP A 2 9.32 -8.80 -10.18
CA ASP A 2 8.08 -8.87 -9.41
C ASP A 2 7.18 -7.68 -9.74
N LYS A 3 5.87 -7.95 -9.83
CA LYS A 3 4.83 -6.97 -10.17
C LYS A 3 3.90 -6.81 -8.99
N PHE A 4 3.70 -5.56 -8.55
CA PHE A 4 2.84 -5.22 -7.43
C PHE A 4 1.65 -4.39 -7.92
N TYR A 5 0.47 -4.73 -7.41
CA TYR A 5 -0.80 -4.13 -7.80
C TYR A 5 -1.37 -3.31 -6.66
N ALA A 6 -2.31 -2.40 -6.96
CA ALA A 6 -3.05 -1.69 -5.92
C ALA A 6 -3.69 -2.69 -4.94
N GLY A 7 -3.53 -2.45 -3.63
CA GLY A 7 -3.88 -3.40 -2.58
C GLY A 7 -2.68 -4.20 -2.03
N SER A 8 -1.53 -4.18 -2.69
CA SER A 8 -0.31 -4.80 -2.15
C SER A 8 0.11 -4.12 -0.84
N ILE A 9 0.38 -4.94 0.18
CA ILE A 9 0.78 -4.53 1.52
C ILE A 9 2.27 -4.77 1.69
N PHE A 10 2.95 -3.78 2.25
CA PHE A 10 4.37 -3.84 2.56
C PHE A 10 4.62 -3.48 4.01
N GLU A 11 5.62 -4.13 4.60
CA GLU A 11 6.23 -3.73 5.86
C GLU A 11 7.45 -2.87 5.53
N ILE A 12 7.48 -1.66 6.07
CA ILE A 12 8.58 -0.70 5.92
C ILE A 12 9.15 -0.38 7.30
N GLU A 13 10.47 -0.29 7.38
CA GLU A 13 11.16 0.20 8.57
C GLU A 13 11.19 1.74 8.58
N ASP A 14 10.45 2.35 9.50
CA ASP A 14 10.52 3.80 9.71
C ASP A 14 11.79 4.15 10.48
N LYS A 15 12.79 4.69 9.78
CA LYS A 15 14.05 5.12 10.40
C LYS A 15 13.89 6.25 11.42
N ARG A 16 12.78 7.01 11.39
CA ARG A 16 12.54 8.11 12.33
C ARG A 16 12.08 7.59 13.69
N CYS A 17 11.32 6.50 13.69
CA CYS A 17 10.67 5.96 14.87
C CYS A 17 11.18 4.56 15.26
N GLU A 18 12.16 4.01 14.52
CA GLU A 18 12.70 2.64 14.66
C GLU A 18 11.61 1.56 14.76
N THR A 19 10.50 1.77 14.04
CA THR A 19 9.33 0.90 14.11
C THR A 19 8.95 0.41 12.73
N LYS A 20 8.53 -0.85 12.67
CA LYS A 20 7.95 -1.44 11.46
C LYS A 20 6.53 -0.95 11.29
N LYS A 21 6.21 -0.43 10.10
CA LYS A 21 4.89 0.06 9.74
C LYS A 21 4.38 -0.70 8.53
N LEU A 22 3.07 -0.94 8.50
CA LEU A 22 2.40 -1.48 7.33
C LEU A 22 1.92 -0.32 6.45
N VAL A 23 2.19 -0.43 5.16
CA VAL A 23 1.67 0.48 4.14
C VAL A 23 0.95 -0.30 3.05
N VAL A 24 0.03 0.38 2.37
CA VAL A 24 -0.72 -0.16 1.24
C VAL A 24 -0.40 0.63 -0.01
N LEU A 25 -0.17 -0.09 -1.11
CA LEU A 25 -0.07 0.50 -2.43
C LEU A 25 -1.47 0.88 -2.95
N VAL A 26 -1.63 2.16 -3.26
CA VAL A 26 -2.87 2.72 -3.79
C VAL A 26 -2.67 3.15 -5.24
N ARG A 27 -3.73 3.07 -6.02
CA ARG A 27 -3.80 3.56 -7.40
C ARG A 27 -4.95 4.55 -7.54
N SER A 28 -4.68 5.70 -8.15
CA SER A 28 -5.68 6.68 -8.57
C SER A 28 -5.57 6.92 -10.08
N ILE A 29 -6.71 7.10 -10.75
CA ILE A 29 -6.79 7.35 -12.20
C ILE A 29 -7.53 8.67 -12.40
N ILE A 30 -6.81 9.71 -12.83
CA ILE A 30 -7.40 11.03 -13.14
C ILE A 30 -7.25 11.28 -14.64
N THR A 31 -6.06 11.72 -15.05
CA THR A 31 -5.64 11.83 -16.45
C THR A 31 -4.55 10.81 -16.79
N LYS A 32 -3.79 10.41 -15.77
CA LYS A 32 -2.76 9.37 -15.79
C LYS A 32 -3.01 8.43 -14.60
N GLU A 33 -2.29 7.33 -14.56
CA GLU A 33 -2.29 6.45 -13.40
C GLU A 33 -1.25 6.91 -12.38
N HIS A 34 -1.66 7.03 -11.13
CA HIS A 34 -0.83 7.48 -10.03
C HIS A 34 -0.77 6.39 -8.96
N PHE A 35 0.43 5.95 -8.62
CA PHE A 35 0.71 5.00 -7.56
C PHE A 35 1.42 5.69 -6.40
N TYR A 36 0.94 5.43 -5.19
CA TYR A 36 1.50 5.98 -3.95
C TYR A 36 1.23 5.03 -2.78
N LEU A 37 1.96 5.21 -1.69
CA LEU A 37 1.82 4.42 -0.47
C LEU A 37 1.04 5.20 0.59
N ILE A 38 0.13 4.53 1.27
CA ILE A 38 -0.54 5.06 2.46
C ILE A 38 -0.25 4.19 3.67
N SER A 39 -0.18 4.79 4.85
CA SER A 39 -0.12 4.08 6.13
C SER A 39 -1.39 3.24 6.32
N PHE A 40 -1.24 1.95 6.63
CA PHE A 40 -2.38 1.06 6.89
C PHE A 40 -3.19 1.50 8.13
N SER A 41 -2.53 2.12 9.11
CA SER A 41 -3.16 2.51 10.37
C SER A 41 -3.83 3.89 10.35
N SER A 42 -3.21 4.87 9.68
CA SER A 42 -3.72 6.26 9.66
C SER A 42 -4.41 6.63 8.36
N PHE A 43 -4.26 5.84 7.30
CA PHE A 43 -4.70 6.16 5.93
C PHE A 43 -4.10 7.47 5.38
N GLU A 44 -3.07 8.01 6.02
CA GLU A 44 -2.31 9.15 5.54
C GLU A 44 -1.23 8.70 4.53
N PRO A 45 -0.82 9.58 3.60
CA PRO A 45 0.31 9.31 2.72
C PRO A 45 1.55 8.92 3.51
N TRP A 46 2.24 7.86 3.08
CA TRP A 46 3.52 7.46 3.67
C TRP A 46 4.62 8.47 3.34
N SER A 47 4.62 8.95 2.10
CA SER A 47 5.52 9.98 1.58
C SER A 47 4.80 10.83 0.55
N GLU A 48 5.43 11.91 0.10
CA GLU A 48 4.93 12.77 -0.98
C GLU A 48 5.21 12.19 -2.38
N ARG A 49 5.90 11.04 -2.47
CA ARG A 49 6.33 10.47 -3.74
C ARG A 49 5.18 9.77 -4.45
N VAL A 50 5.13 9.96 -5.77
CA VAL A 50 4.12 9.37 -6.64
C VAL A 50 4.82 8.82 -7.89
N VAL A 51 4.49 7.59 -8.26
CA VAL A 51 4.86 7.02 -9.55
C VAL A 51 3.70 7.27 -10.50
N THR A 52 3.96 8.01 -11.57
CA THR A 52 2.94 8.36 -12.57
C THR A 52 3.22 7.64 -13.88
N ILE A 53 2.22 6.93 -14.39
CA ILE A 53 2.30 6.16 -15.63
C ILE A 53 1.32 6.73 -16.64
N ASP A 54 1.84 7.11 -17.81
CA ASP A 54 1.00 7.48 -18.95
C ASP A 54 0.27 6.25 -19.46
N ASN A 55 -1.06 6.27 -19.40
CA ASN A 55 -1.95 5.12 -19.63
C ASN A 55 -2.08 4.73 -21.11
N LYS A 56 -0.95 4.62 -21.82
CA LYS A 56 -0.90 4.22 -23.23
C LYS A 56 -0.89 2.70 -23.43
N PHE A 57 -0.69 1.93 -22.35
CA PHE A 57 -0.48 0.48 -22.41
C PHE A 57 -1.12 -0.31 -21.23
N GLU A 58 -2.16 0.21 -20.57
CA GLU A 58 -2.94 -0.51 -19.54
C GLU A 58 -2.12 -1.09 -18.36
N ARG A 59 -1.02 -0.42 -17.97
CA ARG A 59 -0.13 -0.93 -16.92
C ARG A 59 -0.72 -0.68 -15.52
N ALA A 60 -1.42 -1.67 -14.98
CA ALA A 60 -2.02 -1.63 -13.64
C ALA A 60 -1.09 -2.07 -12.47
N TRP A 61 0.23 -2.06 -12.67
CA TRP A 61 1.21 -2.56 -11.70
C TRP A 61 2.52 -1.78 -11.71
N ILE A 62 3.23 -1.80 -10.58
CA ILE A 62 4.58 -1.24 -10.41
C ILE A 62 5.60 -2.31 -10.00
N THR A 63 6.88 -2.01 -10.12
CA THR A 63 8.01 -2.88 -9.78
C THR A 63 8.47 -2.68 -8.34
N LEU A 64 9.31 -3.58 -7.82
CA LEU A 64 9.89 -3.41 -6.47
C LEU A 64 10.68 -2.10 -6.35
N ASP A 65 11.42 -1.70 -7.38
CA ASP A 65 12.22 -0.47 -7.37
C ASP A 65 11.32 0.78 -7.32
N GLU A 66 10.20 0.75 -8.03
CA GLU A 66 9.17 1.80 -7.95
C GLU A 66 8.54 1.84 -6.53
N VAL A 67 8.29 0.69 -5.89
CA VAL A 67 7.80 0.66 -4.51
C VAL A 67 8.85 1.21 -3.53
N LYS A 68 10.13 0.82 -3.66
CA LYS A 68 11.23 1.37 -2.85
C LYS A 68 11.38 2.87 -3.02
N TYR A 69 11.21 3.35 -4.26
CA TYR A 69 11.15 4.78 -4.54
C TYR A 69 10.01 5.43 -3.74
N LEU A 70 8.79 4.90 -3.77
CA LEU A 70 7.67 5.42 -2.98
C LEU A 70 7.90 5.36 -1.46
N ALA A 71 8.58 4.31 -0.99
CA ALA A 71 8.85 4.05 0.42
C ALA A 71 9.97 4.91 1.03
N GLU A 72 10.78 5.55 0.19
CA GLU A 72 12.00 6.28 0.58
C GLU A 72 13.05 5.41 1.28
N THR A 73 13.04 4.10 1.03
CA THR A 73 13.96 3.16 1.68
C THR A 73 14.09 1.85 0.89
N ASP A 74 15.22 1.19 1.05
CA ASP A 74 15.46 -0.17 0.55
C ASP A 74 14.95 -1.26 1.49
N TYR A 75 14.68 -0.92 2.75
CA TYR A 75 14.21 -1.83 3.80
C TYR A 75 12.69 -2.01 3.72
N ILE A 76 12.26 -2.72 2.69
CA ILE A 76 10.87 -3.02 2.42
C ILE A 76 10.66 -4.53 2.25
N ARG A 77 9.58 -5.04 2.82
CA ARG A 77 9.20 -6.46 2.72
C ARG A 77 7.76 -6.57 2.26
N TYR A 78 7.51 -7.32 1.20
CA TYR A 78 6.15 -7.65 0.78
C TYR A 78 5.48 -8.56 1.82
N VAL A 79 4.25 -8.23 2.20
CA VAL A 79 3.47 -8.97 3.21
C VAL A 79 2.35 -9.77 2.57
N GLY A 80 1.68 -9.20 1.57
CA GLY A 80 0.53 -9.82 0.93
C GLY A 80 -0.33 -8.78 0.21
N ASP A 81 -1.57 -9.13 -0.08
CA ASP A 81 -2.53 -8.23 -0.73
C ASP A 81 -3.78 -8.09 0.15
N VAL A 82 -4.37 -6.88 0.19
CA VAL A 82 -5.60 -6.61 0.97
C VAL A 82 -6.72 -7.58 0.64
N ASN A 83 -6.87 -8.03 -0.61
CA ASN A 83 -7.91 -8.98 -0.98
C ASN A 83 -7.71 -10.34 -0.31
N SER A 84 -6.46 -10.76 -0.11
CA SER A 84 -6.14 -12.00 0.62
C SER A 84 -6.55 -11.94 2.09
N TYR A 85 -6.60 -10.74 2.68
CA TYR A 85 -6.99 -10.53 4.08
C TYR A 85 -8.46 -10.12 4.25
N LYS A 86 -9.21 -9.92 3.16
CA LYS A 86 -10.59 -9.41 3.19
C LYS A 86 -11.50 -10.19 4.14
N GLU A 87 -11.47 -11.51 4.08
CA GLU A 87 -12.35 -12.35 4.90
C GLU A 87 -11.97 -12.29 6.39
N GLY A 88 -10.66 -12.33 6.69
CA GLY A 88 -10.16 -12.20 8.06
C GLY A 88 -10.50 -10.84 8.68
N ILE A 89 -10.29 -9.75 7.92
CA ILE A 89 -10.67 -8.40 8.35
C ILE A 89 -12.18 -8.32 8.58
N ALA A 90 -12.99 -8.86 7.66
CA ALA A 90 -14.45 -8.83 7.77
C ALA A 90 -14.98 -9.65 8.97
N SER A 91 -14.37 -10.80 9.27
CA SER A 91 -14.70 -11.61 10.46
C SER A 91 -14.38 -10.85 11.75
N VAL A 92 -13.17 -10.30 11.88
CA VAL A 92 -12.77 -9.52 13.06
C VAL A 92 -13.70 -8.34 13.28
N ILE A 93 -14.06 -7.58 12.23
CA ILE A 93 -14.99 -6.45 12.35
C ILE A 93 -16.39 -6.92 12.80
N LYS A 94 -16.89 -8.04 12.28
CA LYS A 94 -18.21 -8.58 12.66
C LYS A 94 -18.25 -9.05 14.11
N GLU A 95 -17.18 -9.71 14.56
CA GLU A 95 -17.05 -10.23 15.92
C GLU A 95 -16.82 -9.12 16.95
N ASN A 96 -16.10 -8.07 16.58
CA ASN A 96 -15.78 -6.95 17.44
C ASN A 96 -16.66 -5.72 17.19
N LYS A 97 -17.86 -5.90 16.60
CA LYS A 97 -18.82 -4.80 16.48
C LYS A 97 -19.01 -4.19 17.86
N PRO A 98 -18.66 -2.90 18.08
CA PRO A 98 -18.97 -2.27 19.34
C PRO A 98 -20.49 -2.36 19.52
N LYS A 99 -20.92 -2.86 20.68
CA LYS A 99 -22.33 -2.72 21.08
C LYS A 99 -22.60 -1.23 21.06
N VAL A 100 -23.34 -0.77 20.05
CA VAL A 100 -23.79 0.61 19.97
C VAL A 100 -24.60 0.83 21.24
N ALA A 101 -24.08 1.66 22.13
CA ALA A 101 -24.75 2.06 23.37
C ALA A 101 -25.90 3.02 23.05
#